data_AF-A0A7Y6EVE3-F1
#
_entry.id   AF-A0A7Y6EVE3-F1
#
_cell.length_a   1.000
_cell.length_b   1.000
_cell.length_c   1.000
_cell.angle_alpha   90.00
_cell.angle_beta   90.00
_cell.angle_gamma   90.00
#
_symmetry.space_group_name_H-M   'P 1'
#
loop_
_entity.id
_entity.type
_entity.pdbx_description
1 polymer ?
#
loop_
_entity_poly.entity_id
_entity_poly.type
_entity_poly.pdbx_seq_one_letter_code
_entity_poly.pdbx_strand_id
1 'polypeptide(L)'
;MRITCSPAYAGKMIGSIDLQPSKISKGISGSSQITDHVDPGLVAIPYVEDQAFGSHFDAMKIMKGTYKEEFHASYDVEFTIDVDKKGYITQFEHTFPLERYIDLVKTQSYKVIKTNWRGQAFHVMTYSYPEEVINPNNVIFRCNDAEDVFVAAELAPYRVDGVVVQPNNLYLHLRALISARDDLYPIDYMCEPDFDLSLD
;
A
#
# COMPACT_ATOMS: atom_id res chain seq x y z
N MET A 1 5.31 -10.70 -3.89
CA MET A 1 4.24 -9.71 -3.96
C MET A 1 4.21 -9.17 -5.37
N ARG A 2 3.06 -9.04 -6.05
CA ARG A 2 3.06 -8.40 -7.38
C ARG A 2 2.62 -6.95 -7.25
N ILE A 3 3.37 -6.04 -7.85
CA ILE A 3 3.01 -4.63 -7.97
C ILE A 3 2.99 -4.30 -9.46
N THR A 4 1.82 -4.00 -9.99
CA THR A 4 1.67 -3.67 -11.40
C THR A 4 1.57 -2.17 -11.61
N CYS A 5 1.97 -1.72 -12.79
CA CYS A 5 1.63 -0.40 -13.32
C CYS A 5 1.47 -0.55 -14.83
N SER A 6 0.27 -0.33 -15.36
CA SER A 6 -0.04 -0.53 -16.78
C SER A 6 -1.02 0.52 -17.31
N PRO A 7 -1.06 0.73 -18.65
CA PRO A 7 -1.96 1.70 -19.24
C PRO A 7 -3.40 1.25 -19.05
N ALA A 8 -4.25 2.23 -18.76
CA ALA A 8 -5.68 2.04 -18.60
C ALA A 8 -6.44 3.04 -19.48
N TYR A 9 -7.62 3.47 -19.03
CA TYR A 9 -8.44 4.41 -19.77
C TYR A 9 -7.82 5.82 -19.81
N ALA A 10 -8.11 6.55 -20.89
CA ALA A 10 -7.81 7.98 -21.04
C ALA A 10 -6.33 8.37 -20.78
N GLY A 11 -5.39 7.48 -21.10
CA GLY A 11 -3.95 7.73 -20.91
C GLY A 11 -3.51 7.75 -19.44
N LYS A 12 -4.34 7.25 -18.52
CA LYS A 12 -3.96 7.01 -17.12
C LYS A 12 -3.30 5.65 -16.98
N MET A 13 -2.50 5.52 -15.92
CA MET A 13 -1.91 4.25 -15.52
C MET A 13 -2.61 3.79 -14.24
N ILE A 14 -2.98 2.52 -14.18
CA ILE A 14 -3.51 1.88 -12.98
C ILE A 14 -2.44 0.93 -12.46
N GLY A 15 -2.31 0.89 -11.13
CA GLY A 15 -1.52 -0.13 -10.46
C GLY A 15 -2.37 -0.99 -9.56
N SER A 16 -2.01 -2.26 -9.46
CA SER A 16 -2.53 -3.23 -8.49
C SER A 16 -1.42 -3.74 -7.59
N ILE A 17 -1.73 -4.01 -6.33
CA ILE A 17 -0.79 -4.59 -5.36
C ILE A 17 -1.42 -5.83 -4.72
N ASP A 18 -0.82 -7.00 -4.98
CA ASP A 18 -1.26 -8.30 -4.46
C ASP A 18 -0.57 -8.62 -3.13
N LEU A 19 -1.24 -8.35 -2.01
CA LEU A 19 -0.67 -8.43 -0.67
C LEU A 19 -0.55 -9.85 -0.12
N GLN A 20 -1.46 -10.74 -0.51
CA GLN A 20 -1.42 -12.14 -0.10
C GLN A 20 -0.97 -13.04 -1.25
N PRO A 21 -0.08 -14.02 -1.00
CA PRO A 21 0.38 -14.92 -2.04
C PRO A 21 -0.75 -15.86 -2.49
N SER A 22 -1.24 -15.69 -3.71
CA SER A 22 -2.13 -16.67 -4.37
C SER A 22 -1.32 -17.81 -5.02
N LYS A 23 -0.12 -17.50 -5.53
CA LYS A 23 0.96 -18.39 -5.98
C LYS A 23 2.30 -17.66 -5.76
N ILE A 24 3.34 -18.35 -5.29
CA ILE A 24 4.68 -17.74 -5.18
C ILE A 24 5.29 -17.67 -6.59
N SER A 25 5.15 -16.54 -7.27
CA SER A 25 5.98 -16.21 -8.44
C SER A 25 7.28 -15.57 -7.94
N LYS A 26 8.41 -16.22 -8.19
CA LYS A 26 9.73 -15.63 -7.92
C LYS A 26 10.23 -14.89 -9.15
N GLY A 27 10.62 -13.64 -8.97
CA GLY A 27 11.31 -12.83 -9.97
C GLY A 27 10.41 -11.86 -10.74
N ILE A 28 11.07 -10.98 -11.48
CA ILE A 28 10.47 -10.01 -12.38
C ILE A 28 9.81 -10.75 -13.55
N SER A 29 8.57 -10.42 -13.88
CA SER A 29 7.93 -10.88 -15.11
C SER A 29 8.88 -10.64 -16.30
N GLY A 30 9.13 -11.67 -17.13
CA GLY A 30 10.05 -11.55 -18.26
C GLY A 30 9.67 -10.49 -19.31
N SER A 31 8.48 -9.89 -19.18
CA SER A 31 7.97 -8.80 -20.00
C SER A 31 7.98 -7.43 -19.30
N SER A 32 8.37 -7.32 -18.02
CA SER A 32 8.36 -6.05 -17.29
C SER A 32 9.42 -5.10 -17.84
N GLN A 33 9.03 -3.86 -18.09
CA GLN A 33 9.91 -2.79 -18.56
C GLN A 33 10.58 -2.03 -17.39
N ILE A 34 10.42 -2.47 -16.13
CA ILE A 34 10.91 -1.72 -14.97
C ILE A 34 12.42 -1.48 -14.97
N THR A 35 13.20 -2.46 -15.48
CA THR A 35 14.67 -2.38 -15.53
C THR A 35 15.20 -1.41 -16.59
N ASP A 36 14.35 -0.96 -17.51
CA ASP A 36 14.71 0.11 -18.46
C ASP A 36 14.71 1.48 -17.77
N HIS A 37 14.05 1.58 -16.62
CA HIS A 37 13.87 2.82 -15.87
C HIS A 37 14.59 2.83 -14.52
N VAL A 38 14.80 1.66 -13.90
CA VAL A 38 15.35 1.50 -12.54
C VAL A 38 16.53 0.52 -12.60
N ASP A 39 17.60 0.82 -11.86
CA ASP A 39 18.72 -0.12 -11.69
C ASP A 39 18.18 -1.47 -11.15
N PRO A 40 18.49 -2.61 -11.79
CA PRO A 40 18.07 -3.93 -11.31
C PRO A 40 18.39 -4.19 -9.83
N GLY A 41 19.47 -3.62 -9.28
CA GLY A 41 19.82 -3.74 -7.86
C GLY A 41 18.87 -3.02 -6.90
N LEU A 42 18.05 -2.09 -7.40
CA LEU A 42 17.03 -1.36 -6.65
C LEU A 42 15.62 -1.94 -6.84
N VAL A 43 15.44 -2.93 -7.73
CA VAL A 43 14.17 -3.63 -7.96
C VAL A 43 13.94 -4.69 -6.86
N ALA A 44 13.89 -4.22 -5.62
CA ALA A 44 13.64 -5.02 -4.42
C ALA A 44 13.04 -4.12 -3.33
N ILE A 45 12.35 -4.73 -2.36
CA ILE A 45 11.84 -4.01 -1.19
C ILE A 45 12.77 -4.27 -0.01
N PRO A 46 13.45 -3.24 0.52
CA PRO A 46 14.32 -3.42 1.66
C PRO A 46 13.53 -3.79 2.92
N TYR A 47 14.12 -4.68 3.71
CA TYR A 47 13.71 -4.96 5.07
C TYR A 47 14.56 -4.15 6.04
N VAL A 48 13.92 -3.43 6.96
CA VAL A 48 14.59 -2.58 7.96
C VAL A 48 14.00 -2.86 9.33
N GLU A 49 14.82 -2.83 10.37
CA GLU A 49 14.35 -2.82 11.76
C GLU A 49 14.44 -1.39 12.30
N ASP A 50 13.30 -0.85 12.71
CA ASP A 50 13.20 0.44 13.40
C ASP A 50 12.13 0.33 14.48
N GLN A 51 12.57 0.24 15.72
CA GLN A 51 11.70 0.04 16.87
C GLN A 51 10.84 1.26 17.21
N ALA A 52 11.24 2.44 16.76
CA ALA A 52 10.54 3.69 17.05
C ALA A 52 9.51 4.05 15.98
N PHE A 53 9.58 3.46 14.78
CA PHE A 53 8.72 3.80 13.65
C PHE A 53 7.23 3.75 13.99
N GLY A 54 6.81 2.74 14.75
CA GLY A 54 5.42 2.54 15.17
C GLY A 54 4.84 3.70 15.98
N SER A 55 5.68 4.48 16.67
CA SER A 55 5.21 5.64 17.46
C SER A 55 4.61 6.76 16.59
N HIS A 56 4.93 6.81 15.29
CA HIS A 56 4.29 7.76 14.37
C HIS A 56 2.78 7.51 14.24
N PHE A 57 2.33 6.28 14.43
CA PHE A 57 0.92 5.90 14.35
C PHE A 57 0.11 6.38 15.57
N ASP A 58 0.76 6.70 16.69
CA ASP A 58 0.07 7.21 17.90
C ASP A 58 -0.53 8.60 17.69
N ALA A 59 0.00 9.37 16.72
CA ALA A 59 -0.51 10.68 16.35
C ALA A 59 -1.72 10.61 15.39
N MET A 60 -1.98 9.44 14.79
CA MET A 60 -3.05 9.25 13.82
C MET A 60 -4.37 8.90 14.51
N LYS A 61 -5.48 9.31 13.89
CA LYS A 61 -6.80 8.92 14.37
C LYS A 61 -7.10 7.47 14.01
N ILE A 62 -7.32 6.61 15.00
CA ILE A 62 -7.90 5.28 14.77
C ILE A 62 -9.41 5.42 14.57
N MET A 63 -9.92 4.85 13.47
CA MET A 63 -11.33 4.86 13.12
C MET A 63 -12.13 3.90 14.01
N LYS A 64 -13.42 4.20 14.20
CA LYS A 64 -14.27 3.42 15.12
C LYS A 64 -14.58 2.05 14.53
N GLY A 65 -15.07 2.04 13.29
CA GLY A 65 -15.32 0.84 12.54
C GLY A 65 -14.04 0.23 11.99
N THR A 66 -14.17 -1.01 11.56
CA THR A 66 -13.21 -1.66 10.69
C THR A 66 -13.18 -0.99 9.31
N TYR A 67 -12.13 -1.28 8.54
CA TYR A 67 -12.03 -0.90 7.13
C TYR A 67 -13.37 -1.14 6.39
N LYS A 68 -13.91 -2.36 6.47
CA LYS A 68 -15.14 -2.74 5.76
C LYS A 68 -16.39 -2.00 6.25
N GLU A 69 -16.49 -1.71 7.54
CA GLU A 69 -17.65 -1.00 8.11
C GLU A 69 -17.65 0.48 7.78
N GLU A 70 -16.47 1.07 7.59
CA GLU A 70 -16.30 2.49 7.27
C GLU A 70 -16.44 2.77 5.77
N PHE A 71 -16.44 1.73 4.93
CA PHE A 71 -16.67 1.84 3.49
C PHE A 71 -18.08 2.36 3.18
N HIS A 72 -18.18 3.39 2.33
CA HIS A 72 -19.37 4.21 2.04
C HIS A 72 -19.94 5.01 3.23
N ALA A 73 -19.36 4.90 4.43
CA ALA A 73 -19.73 5.69 5.59
C ALA A 73 -18.78 6.86 5.82
N SER A 74 -17.47 6.60 5.77
CA SER A 74 -16.40 7.58 5.97
C SER A 74 -15.55 7.80 4.73
N TYR A 75 -15.53 6.86 3.79
CA TYR A 75 -14.74 6.94 2.57
C TYR A 75 -15.31 6.09 1.43
N ASP A 76 -14.88 6.41 0.21
CA ASP A 76 -15.00 5.60 -0.99
C ASP A 76 -13.61 5.17 -1.51
N VAL A 77 -13.56 4.26 -2.49
CA VAL A 77 -12.32 3.85 -3.15
C VAL A 77 -12.37 4.26 -4.62
N GLU A 78 -11.21 4.55 -5.21
CA GLU A 78 -11.15 4.91 -6.64
C GLU A 78 -11.49 3.69 -7.51
N PHE A 79 -10.95 2.52 -7.15
CA PHE A 79 -11.16 1.26 -7.85
C PHE A 79 -11.61 0.18 -6.87
N THR A 80 -10.72 -0.74 -6.52
CA THR A 80 -11.04 -1.92 -5.72
C THR A 80 -10.05 -2.06 -4.57
N ILE A 81 -10.57 -2.53 -3.45
CA ILE A 81 -9.78 -3.05 -2.34
C ILE A 81 -10.45 -4.35 -1.94
N ASP A 82 -9.78 -5.46 -2.25
CA ASP A 82 -10.31 -6.79 -2.00
C ASP A 82 -9.95 -7.22 -0.58
N VAL A 83 -10.92 -7.87 0.07
CA VAL A 83 -10.76 -8.43 1.40
C VAL A 83 -11.14 -9.91 1.41
N ASP A 84 -10.43 -10.69 2.20
CA ASP A 84 -10.80 -12.09 2.43
C ASP A 84 -12.05 -12.21 3.32
N LYS A 85 -12.48 -13.45 3.57
CA LYS A 85 -13.66 -13.74 4.40
C LYS A 85 -13.51 -13.29 5.86
N LYS A 86 -12.29 -13.03 6.33
CA LYS A 86 -11.97 -12.57 7.69
C LYS A 86 -11.71 -11.05 7.75
N GLY A 87 -11.84 -10.34 6.63
CA GLY A 87 -11.67 -8.88 6.55
C GLY A 87 -10.23 -8.41 6.32
N TYR A 88 -9.29 -9.32 6.03
CA TYR A 88 -7.91 -8.94 5.71
C TYR A 88 -7.80 -8.53 4.26
N ILE A 89 -7.07 -7.45 3.98
CA ILE A 89 -6.86 -6.97 2.60
C ILE A 89 -5.98 -7.97 1.84
N THR A 90 -6.44 -8.37 0.66
CA THR A 90 -5.72 -9.29 -0.24
C THR A 90 -5.09 -8.56 -1.41
N GLN A 91 -5.75 -7.51 -1.91
CA GLN A 91 -5.33 -6.73 -3.06
C GLN A 91 -5.91 -5.32 -2.96
N PHE A 92 -5.24 -4.34 -3.57
CA PHE A 92 -5.87 -3.05 -3.88
C PHE A 92 -5.40 -2.49 -5.22
N GLU A 93 -6.23 -1.65 -5.81
CA GLU A 93 -5.99 -0.95 -7.06
C GLU A 93 -6.05 0.56 -6.86
N HIS A 94 -5.22 1.30 -7.58
CA HIS A 94 -5.17 2.75 -7.48
C HIS A 94 -4.60 3.40 -8.76
N THR A 95 -5.00 4.65 -9.05
CA THR A 95 -4.36 5.41 -10.14
C THR A 95 -2.96 5.79 -9.72
N PHE A 96 -1.99 5.49 -10.58
CA PHE A 96 -0.58 5.69 -10.29
C PHE A 96 0.08 6.50 -11.41
N PRO A 97 0.50 7.75 -11.20
CA PRO A 97 1.32 8.42 -12.21
C PRO A 97 2.60 7.60 -12.46
N LEU A 98 2.92 7.31 -13.71
CA LEU A 98 4.08 6.49 -14.10
C LEU A 98 5.38 6.97 -13.43
N GLU A 99 5.61 8.28 -13.45
CA GLU A 99 6.79 8.90 -12.84
C GLU A 99 6.86 8.63 -11.34
N ARG A 100 5.72 8.67 -10.65
CA ARG A 100 5.63 8.36 -9.22
C ARG A 100 5.91 6.89 -8.94
N TYR A 101 5.40 5.97 -9.77
CA TYR A 101 5.69 4.54 -9.62
C TYR A 101 7.20 4.28 -9.71
N ILE A 102 7.83 4.76 -10.78
CA ILE A 102 9.28 4.64 -10.99
C ILE A 102 10.05 5.27 -9.83
N ASP A 103 9.65 6.44 -9.35
CA ASP A 103 10.35 7.13 -8.27
C ASP A 103 10.24 6.39 -6.93
N LEU A 104 9.08 5.84 -6.59
CA LEU A 104 8.92 5.04 -5.36
C LEU A 104 9.78 3.78 -5.36
N VAL A 105 9.97 3.13 -6.51
CA VAL A 105 10.90 2.00 -6.64
C VAL A 105 12.35 2.49 -6.49
N LYS A 106 12.74 3.54 -7.23
CA LYS A 106 14.11 4.10 -7.19
C LYS A 106 14.54 4.56 -5.82
N THR A 107 13.63 5.20 -5.09
CA THR A 107 13.87 5.74 -3.75
C THR A 107 13.71 4.69 -2.66
N GLN A 108 13.35 3.45 -3.03
CA GLN A 108 13.02 2.36 -2.10
C GLN A 108 12.00 2.80 -1.03
N SER A 109 11.00 3.55 -1.49
CA SER A 109 9.89 4.03 -0.67
C SER A 109 8.92 2.89 -0.32
N TYR A 110 8.83 1.87 -1.15
CA TYR A 110 8.31 0.57 -0.74
C TYR A 110 9.31 -0.10 0.20
N LYS A 111 8.91 -0.36 1.44
CA LYS A 111 9.78 -0.87 2.50
C LYS A 111 8.99 -1.73 3.47
N VAL A 112 9.60 -2.81 3.94
CA VAL A 112 9.12 -3.56 5.11
C VAL A 112 9.90 -3.09 6.33
N ILE A 113 9.20 -2.56 7.33
CA ILE A 113 9.79 -2.05 8.56
C ILE A 113 9.28 -2.87 9.73
N LYS A 114 10.16 -3.61 10.40
CA LYS A 114 9.83 -4.23 11.69
C LYS A 114 9.93 -3.21 12.81
N THR A 115 8.85 -3.04 13.54
CA THR A 115 8.71 -2.06 14.64
C THR A 115 7.93 -2.66 15.81
N ASN A 116 8.01 -2.01 16.96
CA ASN A 116 7.03 -2.19 18.03
C ASN A 116 5.97 -1.09 17.96
N TRP A 117 4.72 -1.45 18.18
CA TRP A 117 3.62 -0.50 18.33
C TRP A 117 2.61 -1.05 19.34
N ARG A 118 2.19 -0.21 20.30
CA ARG A 118 1.25 -0.58 21.38
C ARG A 118 1.62 -1.85 22.14
N GLY A 119 2.92 -2.11 22.31
CA GLY A 119 3.44 -3.26 23.07
C GLY A 119 3.52 -4.57 22.28
N GLN A 120 3.28 -4.55 20.97
CA GLN A 120 3.35 -5.71 20.08
C GLN A 120 4.27 -5.42 18.89
N ALA A 121 4.91 -6.46 18.37
CA ALA A 121 5.73 -6.38 17.16
C ALA A 121 4.84 -6.40 15.91
N PHE A 122 5.15 -5.51 14.97
CA PHE A 122 4.50 -5.40 13.67
C PHE A 122 5.54 -5.25 12.56
N HIS A 123 5.15 -5.66 11.36
CA HIS A 123 5.78 -5.29 10.11
C HIS A 123 4.91 -4.28 9.38
N VAL A 124 5.50 -3.14 9.07
CA VAL A 124 4.87 -2.08 8.28
C VAL A 124 5.35 -2.21 6.85
N MET A 125 4.43 -2.44 5.92
CA MET A 125 4.70 -2.35 4.49
C MET A 125 4.23 -1.01 3.97
N THR A 126 5.16 -0.18 3.47
CA THR A 126 4.88 1.16 2.96
C THR A 126 4.56 1.17 1.47
N TYR A 127 3.61 1.99 1.04
CA TYR A 127 3.21 2.15 -0.37
C TYR A 127 3.35 3.59 -0.88
N SER A 128 4.07 4.42 -0.12
CA SER A 128 4.27 5.83 -0.41
C SER A 128 5.56 6.35 0.19
N TYR A 129 5.91 7.60 -0.11
CA TYR A 129 7.05 8.27 0.51
C TYR A 129 6.92 8.28 2.04
N PRO A 130 8.03 8.14 2.79
CA PRO A 130 8.00 8.06 4.25
C PRO A 130 7.19 9.16 4.93
N GLU A 131 7.32 10.41 4.49
CA GLU A 131 6.61 11.57 5.03
C GLU A 131 5.09 11.52 4.81
N GLU A 132 4.65 10.86 3.73
CA GLU A 132 3.23 10.64 3.48
C GLU A 132 2.69 9.47 4.31
N VAL A 133 3.52 8.48 4.63
CA VAL A 133 3.17 7.35 5.50
C VAL A 133 2.95 7.81 6.93
N ILE A 134 3.88 8.61 7.47
CA ILE A 134 3.87 9.07 8.86
C ILE A 134 3.05 10.35 9.08
N ASN A 135 2.32 10.81 8.07
CA ASN A 135 1.54 12.03 8.17
C ASN A 135 0.47 11.90 9.27
N PRO A 136 0.45 12.76 10.29
CA PRO A 136 -0.50 12.66 11.40
C PRO A 136 -1.97 12.89 10.98
N ASN A 137 -2.21 13.46 9.79
CA ASN A 137 -3.56 13.59 9.24
C ASN A 137 -4.08 12.30 8.61
N ASN A 138 -3.23 11.28 8.45
CA ASN A 138 -3.70 9.95 8.09
C ASN A 138 -4.60 9.38 9.20
N VAL A 139 -5.42 8.43 8.80
CA VAL A 139 -6.26 7.66 9.69
C VAL A 139 -5.83 6.19 9.67
N ILE A 140 -6.12 5.50 10.76
CA ILE A 140 -5.85 4.07 10.89
C ILE A 140 -7.17 3.31 10.92
N PHE A 141 -7.31 2.34 10.03
CA PHE A 141 -8.41 1.38 10.04
C PHE A 141 -7.94 0.04 10.59
N ARG A 142 -8.75 -0.57 11.45
CA ARG A 142 -8.59 -1.98 11.83
C ARG A 142 -9.13 -2.84 10.70
N CYS A 143 -8.44 -3.91 10.30
CA CYS A 143 -9.01 -4.83 9.30
C CYS A 143 -10.21 -5.61 9.87
N ASN A 144 -10.11 -6.02 11.14
CA ASN A 144 -11.16 -6.70 11.89
C ASN A 144 -10.95 -6.49 13.41
N ASP A 145 -11.76 -7.16 14.23
CA ASP A 145 -11.73 -7.06 15.70
C ASP A 145 -10.53 -7.76 16.36
N ALA A 146 -9.70 -8.51 15.62
CA ALA A 146 -8.50 -9.14 16.18
C ALA A 146 -7.37 -8.13 16.43
N GLU A 147 -7.43 -6.95 15.81
CA GLU A 147 -6.43 -5.87 15.97
C GLU A 147 -4.98 -6.33 15.70
N ASP A 148 -4.81 -7.29 14.80
CA ASP A 148 -3.53 -7.86 14.38
C ASP A 148 -3.07 -7.32 13.02
N VAL A 149 -3.97 -6.66 12.27
CA VAL A 149 -3.69 -6.00 11.00
C VAL A 149 -4.45 -4.69 10.90
N PHE A 150 -3.75 -3.64 10.49
CA PHE A 150 -4.26 -2.29 10.32
C PHE A 150 -3.82 -1.69 8.98
N VAL A 151 -4.53 -0.64 8.57
CA VAL A 151 -4.21 0.17 7.39
C VAL A 151 -4.03 1.60 7.82
N ALA A 152 -2.88 2.20 7.51
CA ALA A 152 -2.73 3.64 7.52
C ALA A 152 -3.11 4.19 6.15
N ALA A 153 -4.02 5.16 6.11
CA ALA A 153 -4.50 5.74 4.87
C ALA A 153 -4.73 7.25 4.97
N GLU A 154 -4.56 7.93 3.85
CA GLU A 154 -5.06 9.29 3.68
C GLU A 154 -6.51 9.24 3.20
N LEU A 155 -7.35 10.11 3.74
CA LEU A 155 -8.68 10.39 3.19
C LEU A 155 -8.64 11.75 2.49
N ALA A 156 -8.72 11.75 1.17
CA ALA A 156 -8.64 12.98 0.38
C ALA A 156 -9.74 13.05 -0.69
N PRO A 157 -10.19 14.25 -1.09
CA PRO A 157 -11.09 14.40 -2.22
C PRO A 157 -10.50 13.82 -3.51
N TYR A 158 -11.33 13.20 -4.34
CA TYR A 158 -10.89 12.72 -5.65
C TYR A 158 -10.40 13.86 -6.53
N ARG A 159 -9.21 13.69 -7.09
CA ARG A 159 -8.55 14.66 -7.96
C ARG A 159 -8.27 14.07 -9.32
N VAL A 160 -8.52 14.84 -10.37
CA VAL A 160 -8.09 14.55 -11.74
C VAL A 160 -7.17 15.69 -12.18
N ASP A 161 -5.93 15.35 -12.52
CA ASP A 161 -4.92 16.32 -12.99
C ASP A 161 -4.76 17.54 -12.05
N GLY A 162 -4.76 17.25 -10.75
CA GLY A 162 -4.63 18.25 -9.68
C GLY A 162 -5.91 19.01 -9.32
N VAL A 163 -7.00 18.79 -10.05
CA VAL A 163 -8.30 19.45 -9.82
C VAL A 163 -9.21 18.57 -8.98
N VAL A 164 -9.76 19.11 -7.88
CA VAL A 164 -10.75 18.41 -7.05
C VAL A 164 -12.06 18.29 -7.82
N VAL A 165 -12.50 17.07 -8.08
CA VAL A 165 -13.74 16.78 -8.84
C VAL A 165 -14.91 16.50 -7.90
N GLN A 166 -14.64 15.87 -6.75
CA GLN A 166 -15.67 15.48 -5.78
C GLN A 166 -15.27 15.96 -4.37
N PRO A 167 -15.47 17.26 -4.03
CA PRO A 167 -14.96 17.83 -2.79
C PRO A 167 -15.63 17.29 -1.52
N ASN A 168 -16.85 16.75 -1.66
CA ASN A 168 -17.63 16.22 -0.54
C ASN A 168 -17.44 14.71 -0.33
N ASN A 169 -16.72 14.04 -1.24
CA ASN A 169 -16.48 12.60 -1.17
C ASN A 169 -15.00 12.38 -0.88
N LEU A 170 -14.72 11.65 0.20
CA LEU A 170 -13.35 11.32 0.58
C LEU A 170 -13.00 9.94 0.04
N TYR A 171 -11.86 9.86 -0.62
CA TYR A 171 -11.32 8.63 -1.18
C TYR A 171 -10.16 8.16 -0.34
N LEU A 172 -10.10 6.85 -0.10
CA LEU A 172 -9.06 6.22 0.66
C LEU A 172 -7.83 5.97 -0.21
N HIS A 173 -6.70 6.56 0.18
CA HIS A 173 -5.40 6.30 -0.42
C HIS A 173 -4.55 5.52 0.58
N LEU A 174 -4.30 4.24 0.29
CA LEU A 174 -3.56 3.35 1.16
C LEU A 174 -2.10 3.79 1.26
N ARG A 175 -1.60 4.05 2.47
CA ARG A 175 -0.22 4.51 2.71
C ARG A 175 0.67 3.42 3.28
N ALA A 176 0.13 2.61 4.19
CA ALA A 176 0.83 1.44 4.71
C ALA A 176 -0.13 0.35 5.19
N LEU A 177 0.35 -0.89 5.16
CA LEU A 177 -0.23 -2.04 5.85
C LEU A 177 0.62 -2.29 7.09
N ILE A 178 -0.01 -2.40 8.26
CA ILE A 178 0.64 -2.65 9.54
C ILE A 178 0.16 -4.01 10.02
N SER A 179 1.03 -5.03 10.02
CA SER A 179 0.61 -6.43 10.24
C SER A 179 1.48 -7.12 11.28
N ALA A 180 0.86 -7.91 12.15
CA ALA A 180 1.53 -8.89 13.01
C ALA A 180 1.31 -10.34 12.52
N ARG A 181 0.87 -10.50 11.26
CA ARG A 181 0.42 -11.76 10.65
C ARG A 181 1.32 -12.17 9.50
N ASP A 182 2.51 -12.64 9.82
CA ASP A 182 3.49 -13.16 8.84
C ASP A 182 2.96 -14.39 8.08
N ASP A 183 1.95 -15.08 8.61
CA ASP A 183 1.26 -16.17 7.94
C ASP A 183 0.35 -15.71 6.79
N LEU A 184 -0.19 -14.48 6.87
CA LEU A 184 -1.00 -13.87 5.80
C LEU A 184 -0.14 -13.00 4.88
N TYR A 185 0.86 -12.34 5.46
CA TYR A 185 1.71 -11.35 4.80
C TYR A 185 3.18 -11.71 4.99
N PRO A 186 3.69 -12.76 4.33
CA PRO A 186 5.04 -13.25 4.59
C PRO A 186 6.10 -12.22 4.17
N ILE A 187 7.09 -11.99 5.03
CA ILE A 187 8.17 -11.02 4.80
C ILE A 187 8.92 -11.33 3.50
N ASP A 188 9.27 -12.59 3.26
CA ASP A 188 9.98 -13.01 2.03
C ASP A 188 9.17 -12.67 0.78
N TYR A 189 7.84 -12.83 0.84
CA TYR A 189 6.96 -12.47 -0.26
C TYR A 189 6.88 -10.95 -0.47
N MET A 190 6.94 -10.15 0.60
CA MET A 190 6.93 -8.69 0.52
C MET A 190 8.27 -8.11 0.06
N CYS A 191 9.39 -8.68 0.50
CA CYS A 191 10.73 -8.16 0.19
C CYS A 191 11.21 -8.54 -1.22
N GLU A 192 10.64 -9.59 -1.80
CA GLU A 192 10.88 -10.01 -3.20
C GLU A 192 9.64 -9.73 -4.07
N PRO A 193 9.34 -8.45 -4.38
CA PRO A 193 8.22 -8.14 -5.27
C PRO A 193 8.55 -8.46 -6.74
N ASP A 194 7.51 -8.83 -7.48
CA ASP A 194 7.44 -8.73 -8.93
C ASP A 194 6.92 -7.33 -9.28
N PHE A 195 7.84 -6.39 -9.52
CA PHE A 195 7.52 -5.07 -10.05
C PHE A 195 7.29 -5.18 -11.56
N ASP A 196 6.02 -5.09 -11.96
CA ASP A 196 5.58 -5.31 -13.34
C ASP A 196 5.13 -4.01 -13.98
N LEU A 197 6.00 -3.42 -14.80
CA LEU A 197 5.71 -2.23 -15.58
C LEU A 197 5.39 -2.62 -17.01
N SER A 198 4.19 -2.27 -17.49
CA SER A 198 3.81 -2.34 -18.90
C SER A 198 3.52 -0.92 -19.39
N LEU A 199 4.06 -0.53 -20.55
CA LEU A 199 3.79 0.74 -21.21
C LEU A 199 3.07 0.56 -22.56
N ASP A 200 2.97 -0.69 -23.01
CA ASP A 200 2.32 -1.10 -24.27
C ASP A 200 0.82 -1.43 -24.08
#